data_AF-A0A7J7JBV1-F1
#
_entry.id   AF-A0A7J7JBV1-F1
#
_cell.length_a   1.000
_cell.length_b   1.000
_cell.length_c   1.000
_cell.angle_alpha   90.00
_cell.angle_beta   90.00
_cell.angle_gamma   90.00
#
_symmetry.space_group_name_H-M   'P 1'
#
loop_
_entity.id
_entity.type
_entity.pdbx_description
1 polymer ?
#
loop_
_entity_poly.entity_id
_entity_poly.type
_entity_poly.pdbx_seq_one_letter_code
_entity_poly.pdbx_strand_id
1 'polypeptide(L)'
;MPWPDNFAISVTALVHGGDDRGRLMRRTLVRYINLSWILTLCSISTNAKKRFPTLDHIVEIANVIGAQFLEQKKGDADRDIDIYVPIFTILQYVFYMGWLKVAESLINPFGEDDDDFDTNWVFDRNIQTSYLIVDDMHSESPELIKDAYWDSMNFLLPYTAVTDPFKSSPYLGSAVKIEYVAQVFA
;
A
#
# COMPACT_ATOMS: atom_id res chain seq x y z
N MET A 1 2.33 -4.75 -5.09
CA MET A 1 3.77 -4.92 -5.35
C MET A 1 4.26 -6.24 -4.75
N PRO A 2 5.15 -6.99 -5.42
CA PRO A 2 5.78 -8.16 -4.85
C PRO A 2 6.87 -7.76 -3.86
N TRP A 3 6.86 -8.43 -2.71
CA TRP A 3 7.82 -8.26 -1.63
C TRP A 3 8.73 -9.50 -1.58
N PRO A 4 10.06 -9.35 -1.62
CA PRO A 4 10.98 -10.49 -1.67
C PRO A 4 11.09 -11.23 -0.34
N ASP A 5 10.51 -10.71 0.75
CA ASP A 5 10.65 -11.17 2.13
C ASP A 5 10.33 -12.67 2.29
N ASN A 6 9.16 -13.11 1.82
CA ASN A 6 8.75 -14.52 1.90
C ASN A 6 9.69 -15.45 1.11
N PHE A 7 10.15 -14.98 -0.06
CA PHE A 7 11.09 -15.73 -0.89
C PHE A 7 12.46 -15.81 -0.23
N ALA A 8 12.96 -14.69 0.31
CA ALA A 8 14.24 -14.61 1.00
C ALA A 8 14.26 -15.50 2.26
N ILE A 9 13.18 -15.52 3.04
CA ILE A 9 13.02 -16.41 4.20
C ILE A 9 13.06 -17.88 3.76
N SER A 10 12.38 -18.23 2.66
CA SER A 10 12.42 -19.59 2.12
C SER A 10 13.81 -19.97 1.63
N VAL A 11 14.51 -19.07 0.94
CA VAL A 11 15.88 -19.29 0.45
C VAL A 11 16.86 -19.48 1.60
N THR A 12 16.79 -18.66 2.66
CA THR A 12 17.71 -18.81 3.81
C THR A 12 17.44 -20.12 4.58
N ALA A 13 16.19 -20.56 4.65
CA ALA A 13 15.81 -21.81 5.29
C ALA A 13 16.16 -23.06 4.47
N LEU A 14 16.07 -23.01 3.13
CA LEU A 14 16.26 -24.17 2.26
C LEU A 14 17.69 -24.33 1.72
N VAL A 15 18.43 -23.23 1.55
CA VAL A 15 19.80 -23.24 1.02
C VAL A 15 20.80 -23.16 2.17
N HIS A 16 21.10 -24.32 2.73
CA HIS A 16 22.10 -24.49 3.78
C HIS A 16 23.53 -24.32 3.25
N GLY A 17 24.45 -23.92 4.12
CA GLY A 17 25.87 -23.80 3.82
C GLY A 17 26.43 -22.46 4.28
N GLY A 18 27.37 -22.51 5.23
CA GLY A 18 28.15 -21.37 5.68
C GLY A 18 29.39 -21.11 4.81
N ASP A 19 29.56 -21.87 3.73
CA ASP A 19 30.63 -21.70 2.76
C ASP A 19 30.32 -20.55 1.78
N ASP A 20 31.38 -19.99 1.19
CA ASP A 20 31.24 -18.91 0.20
C ASP A 20 30.32 -19.29 -0.97
N ARG A 21 30.29 -20.58 -1.33
CA ARG A 21 29.42 -21.09 -2.40
C ARG A 21 27.94 -21.05 -1.99
N GLY A 22 27.57 -21.52 -0.80
CA GLY A 22 26.20 -21.41 -0.28
C GLY A 22 25.75 -19.95 -0.20
N ARG A 23 26.63 -19.06 0.28
CA ARG A 23 26.41 -17.61 0.31
C ARG A 23 26.16 -17.02 -1.09
N LEU A 24 27.00 -17.36 -2.07
CA LEU A 24 26.84 -16.91 -3.45
C LEU A 24 25.54 -17.40 -4.08
N MET A 25 25.14 -18.65 -3.82
CA MET A 25 23.88 -19.20 -4.33
C MET A 25 22.67 -18.44 -3.78
N ARG A 26 22.60 -18.22 -2.46
CA ARG A 26 21.53 -17.44 -1.81
C ARG A 26 21.43 -16.02 -2.36
N ARG A 27 22.57 -15.31 -2.46
CA ARG A 27 22.64 -13.95 -3.01
C ARG A 27 22.25 -13.86 -4.49
N THR A 28 22.51 -14.92 -5.27
CA THR A 28 22.17 -14.98 -6.70
C THR A 28 20.68 -15.20 -6.91
N LEU A 29 20.04 -16.07 -6.12
CA LEU A 29 18.59 -16.29 -6.17
C LEU A 29 17.80 -15.01 -5.87
N VAL A 30 18.19 -14.30 -4.80
CA VAL A 30 17.59 -13.00 -4.45
C VAL A 30 17.86 -11.93 -5.51
N ARG A 31 19.05 -11.94 -6.13
CA ARG A 31 19.35 -11.03 -7.24
C ARG A 31 18.42 -11.25 -8.43
N TYR A 32 18.10 -12.50 -8.77
CA TYR A 32 17.23 -12.82 -9.91
C TYR A 32 15.77 -12.43 -9.68
N ILE A 33 15.24 -12.62 -8.48
CA ILE A 33 13.88 -12.16 -8.17
C ILE A 33 13.79 -10.62 -8.19
N ASN A 34 14.79 -9.93 -7.62
CA ASN A 34 14.86 -8.48 -7.65
C ASN A 34 15.00 -7.96 -9.09
N LEU A 35 15.84 -8.61 -9.91
CA LEU A 35 16.00 -8.26 -11.33
C LEU A 35 14.70 -8.44 -12.12
N SER A 36 13.99 -9.55 -11.93
CA SER A 36 12.69 -9.79 -12.55
C SER A 36 11.68 -8.70 -12.19
N TRP A 37 11.67 -8.28 -10.91
CA TRP A 37 10.83 -7.17 -10.46
C TRP A 37 11.20 -5.83 -11.10
N ILE A 38 12.49 -5.50 -11.19
CA ILE A 38 12.95 -4.28 -11.89
C ILE A 38 12.46 -4.26 -13.34
N LEU A 39 12.63 -5.38 -14.07
CA LEU A 39 12.27 -5.45 -15.49
C LEU A 39 10.76 -5.27 -15.72
N THR A 40 9.94 -5.83 -14.83
CA THR A 40 8.47 -5.65 -14.87
C THR A 40 8.08 -4.21 -14.52
N LEU A 41 8.69 -3.59 -13.51
CA LEU A 41 8.45 -2.19 -13.16
C LEU A 41 8.86 -1.22 -14.26
N CYS A 42 10.01 -1.43 -14.93
CA CYS A 42 10.45 -0.59 -16.06
C CYS A 42 9.47 -0.62 -17.25
N SER A 43 8.66 -1.67 -17.36
CA SER A 43 7.65 -1.79 -18.41
C SER A 43 6.35 -1.04 -18.08
N ILE A 44 6.06 -0.83 -16.79
CA ILE A 44 4.78 -0.33 -16.27
C ILE A 44 4.90 1.13 -15.76
N SER A 45 5.95 1.45 -15.00
CA SER A 45 6.12 2.76 -14.38
C SER A 45 6.71 3.79 -15.35
N THR A 46 6.06 4.94 -15.47
CA THR A 46 6.56 6.09 -16.24
C THR A 46 7.72 6.79 -15.54
N ASN A 47 7.79 6.75 -14.21
CA ASN A 47 8.92 7.23 -13.39
C ASN A 47 10.21 6.41 -13.67
N ALA A 48 10.08 5.07 -13.73
CA ALA A 48 11.17 4.18 -14.15
C ALA A 48 11.55 4.37 -15.64
N LYS A 49 10.58 4.69 -16.51
CA LYS A 49 10.81 5.01 -17.93
C LYS A 49 11.44 6.38 -18.15
N LYS A 50 11.09 7.43 -17.40
CA LYS A 50 11.58 8.83 -17.55
C LYS A 50 13.06 9.02 -17.21
N ARG A 51 13.71 8.00 -16.64
CA ARG A 51 15.18 7.83 -16.74
C ARG A 51 15.69 7.83 -18.20
N PHE A 52 14.79 7.65 -19.19
CA PHE A 52 14.97 7.80 -20.64
C PHE A 52 13.70 8.42 -21.30
N PRO A 53 13.69 9.72 -21.65
CA PRO A 53 12.44 10.47 -21.84
C PRO A 53 12.00 10.72 -23.31
N THR A 54 10.69 10.99 -23.52
CA THR A 54 10.14 11.88 -24.59
C THR A 54 8.82 12.58 -24.18
N LEU A 55 8.56 13.75 -24.81
CA LEU A 55 7.67 14.87 -24.45
C LEU A 55 6.29 14.85 -25.16
N ASP A 56 5.20 14.50 -24.46
CA ASP A 56 3.83 14.55 -25.05
C ASP A 56 2.80 15.42 -24.29
N HIS A 57 3.13 15.98 -23.13
CA HIS A 57 2.13 16.63 -22.26
C HIS A 57 1.80 18.11 -22.58
N ILE A 58 2.37 18.68 -23.64
CA ILE A 58 2.17 20.12 -23.95
C ILE A 58 0.91 20.36 -24.83
N VAL A 59 0.36 19.33 -25.47
CA VAL A 59 -0.68 19.50 -26.51
C VAL A 59 -2.11 19.47 -25.95
N GLU A 60 -2.37 18.82 -24.81
CA GLU A 60 -3.73 18.69 -24.26
C GLU A 60 -4.23 19.95 -23.53
N ILE A 61 -3.32 20.73 -22.93
CA ILE A 61 -3.68 21.94 -22.14
C ILE A 61 -4.20 23.06 -23.05
N ALA A 62 -3.74 23.13 -24.31
CA ALA A 62 -4.15 24.16 -25.26
C ALA A 62 -5.61 24.01 -25.77
N ASN A 63 -6.15 22.79 -25.81
CA ASN A 63 -7.50 22.54 -26.33
C ASN A 63 -8.62 22.91 -25.35
N VAL A 64 -8.37 22.83 -24.04
CA VAL A 64 -9.37 23.14 -23.01
C VAL A 64 -9.62 24.65 -22.88
N ILE A 65 -8.62 25.48 -23.18
CA ILE A 65 -8.71 26.95 -23.13
C ILE A 65 -9.45 27.51 -24.37
N GLY A 66 -9.46 26.78 -25.49
CA GLY A 66 -10.12 27.19 -26.74
C GLY A 66 -11.65 27.14 -26.73
N ALA A 67 -12.29 26.54 -25.73
CA ALA A 67 -13.74 26.31 -25.69
C ALA A 67 -14.55 27.38 -24.93
N GLN A 68 -13.94 28.49 -24.48
CA GLN A 68 -14.61 29.51 -23.64
C GLN A 68 -15.34 30.64 -24.41
N PHE A 69 -15.85 30.37 -25.61
CA PHE A 69 -16.78 31.31 -26.26
C PHE A 69 -18.08 30.60 -26.63
N LEU A 70 -19.09 30.72 -25.75
CA LEU A 70 -20.48 30.49 -26.14
C LEU A 70 -21.06 31.80 -26.66
N GLU A 71 -21.42 31.82 -27.94
CA GLU A 71 -22.27 32.88 -28.50
C GLU A 71 -23.62 32.92 -27.77
N GLN A 72 -23.99 34.11 -27.31
CA GLN A 72 -25.26 34.37 -26.63
C GLN A 72 -26.38 34.48 -27.67
N LYS A 73 -27.26 33.47 -27.78
CA LYS A 73 -28.51 33.62 -28.53
C LYS A 73 -29.56 34.37 -27.68
N LYS A 74 -30.02 35.47 -28.25
CA LYS A 74 -31.01 36.40 -27.70
C LYS A 74 -32.42 35.79 -27.80
N GLY A 75 -33.11 35.61 -26.67
CA GLY A 75 -34.57 35.49 -26.65
C GLY A 75 -35.18 34.36 -25.82
N ASP A 76 -34.85 34.24 -24.54
CA ASP A 76 -35.76 33.56 -23.60
C ASP A 76 -35.82 34.35 -22.28
N ALA A 77 -37.01 34.83 -21.97
CA ALA A 77 -37.31 35.73 -20.87
C ALA A 77 -37.95 34.93 -19.74
N ASP A 78 -37.14 34.34 -18.86
CA ASP A 78 -37.53 33.94 -17.49
C ASP A 78 -36.33 33.45 -16.66
N ARG A 79 -35.30 34.30 -16.48
CA ARG A 79 -34.22 34.07 -15.50
C ARG A 79 -33.79 35.42 -14.89
N ASP A 80 -34.62 35.95 -13.99
CA ASP A 80 -34.44 37.28 -13.36
C ASP A 80 -33.37 37.35 -12.26
N ILE A 81 -32.36 36.47 -12.26
CA ILE A 81 -31.25 36.53 -11.30
C ILE A 81 -29.93 36.41 -12.05
N ASP A 82 -29.37 37.55 -12.43
CA ASP A 82 -28.06 37.67 -13.06
C ASP A 82 -26.97 37.64 -11.97
N ILE A 83 -26.64 36.44 -11.48
CA ILE A 83 -25.54 36.26 -10.54
C ILE A 83 -24.24 36.33 -11.34
N TYR A 84 -23.52 37.45 -11.21
CA TYR A 84 -22.23 37.69 -11.90
C TYR A 84 -21.23 36.52 -11.78
N VAL A 85 -21.31 35.73 -10.69
CA VAL A 85 -20.54 34.51 -10.48
C VAL A 85 -21.49 33.32 -10.25
N PRO A 86 -21.50 32.29 -11.11
CA PRO A 86 -22.43 31.17 -10.97
C PRO A 86 -21.95 30.15 -9.91
N ILE A 87 -22.17 30.45 -8.63
CA ILE A 87 -21.68 29.66 -7.47
C ILE A 87 -22.09 28.18 -7.55
N PHE A 88 -23.35 27.89 -7.90
CA PHE A 88 -23.82 26.49 -8.01
C PHE A 88 -23.19 25.73 -9.18
N THR A 89 -22.91 26.40 -10.30
CA THR A 89 -22.20 25.79 -11.45
C THR A 89 -20.73 25.53 -11.12
N ILE A 90 -20.09 26.41 -10.33
CA ILE A 90 -18.74 26.19 -9.82
C ILE A 90 -18.70 24.99 -8.87
N LEU A 91 -19.66 24.87 -7.94
CA LEU A 91 -19.76 23.71 -7.05
C LEU A 91 -19.99 22.41 -7.85
N GLN A 92 -20.90 22.42 -8.82
CA GLN A 92 -21.13 21.27 -9.72
C GLN A 92 -19.86 20.90 -10.48
N TYR A 93 -19.13 21.90 -11.01
CA TYR A 93 -17.86 21.68 -11.69
C TYR A 93 -16.81 21.06 -10.76
N VAL A 94 -16.66 21.56 -9.52
CA VAL A 94 -15.73 21.00 -8.54
C VAL A 94 -16.09 19.56 -8.17
N PHE A 95 -17.37 19.22 -8.03
CA PHE A 95 -17.78 17.83 -7.76
C PHE A 95 -17.48 16.91 -8.94
N TYR A 96 -17.87 17.28 -10.17
CA TYR A 96 -17.68 16.43 -11.34
C TYR A 96 -16.21 16.33 -11.77
N MET A 97 -15.50 17.47 -11.84
CA MET A 97 -14.08 17.47 -12.18
C MET A 97 -13.23 16.92 -11.04
N GLY A 98 -13.61 17.13 -9.77
CA GLY A 98 -12.92 16.54 -8.63
C GLY A 98 -13.00 15.02 -8.64
N TRP A 99 -14.18 14.44 -8.87
CA TRP A 99 -14.33 12.98 -9.03
C TRP A 99 -13.58 12.44 -10.25
N LEU A 100 -13.62 13.16 -11.37
CA LEU A 100 -12.86 12.79 -12.56
C LEU A 100 -11.34 12.83 -12.28
N LYS A 101 -10.86 13.84 -11.56
CA LYS A 101 -9.43 13.99 -11.20
C LYS A 101 -8.95 12.92 -10.22
N VAL A 102 -9.80 12.44 -9.31
CA VAL A 102 -9.48 11.27 -8.47
C VAL A 102 -9.35 10.00 -9.31
N ALA A 103 -10.23 9.80 -10.30
CA ALA A 103 -10.10 8.67 -11.21
C ALA A 103 -8.87 8.78 -12.11
N GLU A 104 -8.53 9.99 -12.56
CA GLU A 104 -7.34 10.30 -13.34
C GLU A 104 -6.06 10.03 -12.55
N SER A 105 -5.96 10.46 -11.28
CA SER A 105 -4.78 10.18 -10.46
C SER A 105 -4.61 8.70 -10.16
N LEU A 106 -5.70 7.95 -10.03
CA LEU A 106 -5.64 6.50 -9.74
C LEU A 106 -5.50 5.62 -11.00
N ILE A 107 -5.61 6.18 -12.21
CA ILE A 107 -5.56 5.39 -13.45
C ILE A 107 -4.18 4.76 -13.68
N ASN A 108 -3.12 5.46 -13.26
CA ASN A 108 -1.74 5.00 -13.33
C ASN A 108 -1.02 5.33 -12.01
N PRO A 109 -1.17 4.47 -10.98
CA PRO A 109 -0.59 4.70 -9.65
C PRO A 109 0.94 4.53 -9.60
N PHE A 110 1.59 4.36 -10.76
CA PHE A 110 3.04 4.16 -10.92
C PHE A 110 3.70 5.34 -11.65
N GLY A 111 3.06 6.51 -11.62
CA GLY A 111 3.54 7.76 -12.20
C GLY A 111 4.49 8.54 -11.30
N GLU A 112 4.35 9.86 -11.32
CA GLU A 112 5.15 10.83 -10.58
C GLU A 112 4.27 11.80 -9.76
N ASP A 113 2.97 11.54 -9.69
CA ASP A 113 2.05 12.38 -8.91
C ASP A 113 2.31 12.16 -7.41
N ASP A 114 1.96 13.14 -6.59
CA ASP A 114 2.25 13.12 -5.13
C ASP A 114 1.61 11.93 -4.40
N ASP A 115 0.50 11.38 -4.95
CA ASP A 115 -0.22 10.22 -4.42
C ASP A 115 0.18 8.88 -5.06
N ASP A 116 1.13 8.89 -6.01
CA ASP A 116 1.62 7.68 -6.66
C ASP A 116 2.49 6.82 -5.73
N PHE A 117 2.63 5.54 -6.06
CA PHE A 117 3.49 4.68 -5.28
C PHE A 117 4.98 5.06 -5.43
N ASP A 118 5.66 5.19 -4.29
CA ASP A 118 7.11 5.37 -4.18
C ASP A 118 7.91 4.11 -4.59
N THR A 119 7.89 3.80 -5.89
CA THR A 119 8.52 2.60 -6.46
C THR A 119 10.04 2.58 -6.26
N ASN A 120 10.71 3.73 -6.30
CA ASN A 120 12.14 3.86 -6.06
C ASN A 120 12.52 3.47 -4.62
N TRP A 121 11.74 3.94 -3.63
CA TRP A 121 11.98 3.57 -2.23
C TRP A 121 11.76 2.07 -2.01
N VAL A 122 10.69 1.51 -2.58
CA VAL A 122 10.41 0.07 -2.48
C VAL A 122 11.55 -0.75 -3.09
N PHE A 123 12.15 -0.27 -4.18
CA PHE A 123 13.29 -0.92 -4.81
C PHE A 123 14.51 -0.99 -3.88
N ASP A 124 14.92 0.15 -3.34
CA ASP A 124 16.08 0.24 -2.45
C ASP A 124 15.87 -0.62 -1.19
N ARG A 125 14.68 -0.53 -0.60
CA ARG A 125 14.27 -1.36 0.54
C ARG A 125 14.35 -2.84 0.21
N ASN A 126 13.81 -3.26 -0.94
CA ASN A 126 13.75 -4.67 -1.33
C ASN A 126 15.13 -5.26 -1.56
N ILE A 127 16.04 -4.53 -2.20
CA ILE A 127 17.44 -4.95 -2.31
C ILE A 127 18.06 -5.09 -0.93
N GLN A 128 17.99 -4.05 -0.10
CA GLN A 128 18.65 -4.03 1.20
C GLN A 128 18.14 -5.17 2.11
N THR A 129 16.82 -5.28 2.24
CA THR A 129 16.17 -6.26 3.12
C THR A 129 16.43 -7.68 2.65
N SER A 130 16.34 -7.93 1.35
CA SER A 130 16.53 -9.28 0.81
C SER A 130 17.98 -9.75 0.93
N TYR A 131 18.97 -8.86 0.76
CA TYR A 131 20.38 -9.19 1.01
C TYR A 131 20.65 -9.43 2.50
N LEU A 132 20.09 -8.62 3.39
CA LEU A 132 20.23 -8.79 4.84
C LEU A 132 19.73 -10.17 5.31
N ILE A 133 18.53 -10.57 4.87
CA ILE A 133 17.89 -11.84 5.28
C ILE A 133 18.71 -13.06 4.83
N VAL A 134 19.24 -13.06 3.61
CA VAL A 134 19.90 -14.25 3.04
C VAL A 134 21.40 -14.34 3.30
N ASP A 135 22.01 -13.25 3.76
CA ASP A 135 23.44 -13.14 4.01
C ASP A 135 23.71 -13.01 5.51
N ASP A 136 23.60 -11.80 6.06
CA ASP A 136 23.99 -11.49 7.44
C ASP A 136 23.14 -12.22 8.48
N MET A 137 21.88 -12.53 8.17
CA MET A 137 20.99 -13.27 9.06
C MET A 137 21.01 -14.79 8.83
N HIS A 138 21.83 -15.31 7.89
CA HIS A 138 21.80 -16.72 7.57
C HIS A 138 22.40 -17.58 8.69
N SER A 139 21.58 -18.45 9.28
CA SER A 139 21.96 -19.31 10.41
C SER A 139 22.39 -18.55 11.67
N GLU A 140 22.14 -17.23 11.71
CA GLU A 140 22.33 -16.40 12.88
C GLU A 140 21.02 -16.38 13.68
N SER A 141 21.11 -16.74 14.96
CA SER A 141 19.96 -16.72 15.86
C SER A 141 20.39 -16.16 17.21
N PRO A 142 19.52 -15.40 17.90
CA PRO A 142 19.81 -14.93 19.25
C PRO A 142 19.95 -16.11 20.21
N GLU A 143 20.66 -15.90 21.32
CA GLU A 143 20.79 -16.92 22.36
C GLU A 143 19.41 -17.36 22.89
N LEU A 144 19.27 -18.66 23.09
CA LEU A 144 18.04 -19.25 23.61
C LEU A 144 17.96 -19.00 25.12
N ILE A 145 17.08 -18.08 25.51
CA ILE A 145 16.81 -17.72 26.91
C ILE A 145 15.35 -18.03 27.21
N LYS A 146 15.07 -18.53 28.42
CA LYS A 146 13.70 -18.70 28.91
C LYS A 146 13.01 -17.34 28.97
N ASP A 147 11.82 -17.25 28.40
CA ASP A 147 11.05 -16.01 28.44
C ASP A 147 10.54 -15.73 29.87
N ALA A 148 10.06 -14.50 30.09
CA ALA A 148 9.61 -14.02 31.41
C ALA A 148 8.44 -14.81 32.01
N TYR A 149 7.71 -15.58 31.19
CA TYR A 149 6.51 -16.32 31.56
C TYR A 149 6.69 -17.84 31.48
N TRP A 150 7.94 -18.33 31.37
CA TRP A 150 8.28 -19.75 31.11
C TRP A 150 7.58 -20.76 32.04
N ASP A 151 7.47 -20.48 33.34
CA ASP A 151 6.84 -21.37 34.32
C ASP A 151 5.37 -21.01 34.63
N SER A 152 4.80 -19.99 33.97
CA SER A 152 3.46 -19.48 34.25
C SER A 152 2.45 -19.91 33.18
N MET A 153 1.36 -20.55 33.61
CA MET A 153 0.31 -21.03 32.70
C MET A 153 -0.73 -19.96 32.36
N ASN A 154 -0.94 -18.99 33.26
CA ASN A 154 -1.86 -17.87 33.08
C ASN A 154 -1.09 -16.55 33.23
N PHE A 155 -0.52 -16.05 32.13
CA PHE A 155 0.16 -14.76 32.12
C PHE A 155 -0.72 -13.66 31.54
N LEU A 156 -0.52 -12.44 32.03
CA LEU A 156 -1.18 -11.25 31.52
C LEU A 156 -0.12 -10.21 31.19
N LEU A 157 -0.06 -9.80 29.92
CA LEU A 157 0.86 -8.77 29.49
C LEU A 157 0.52 -7.43 30.17
N PRO A 158 1.52 -6.65 30.62
CA PRO A 158 1.28 -5.38 31.30
C PRO A 158 0.74 -4.33 30.32
N TYR A 159 -0.15 -3.47 30.83
CA TYR A 159 -0.67 -2.30 30.13
C TYR A 159 -0.03 -1.04 30.72
N THR A 160 0.14 0.00 29.90
CA THR A 160 0.54 1.31 30.41
C THR A 160 -0.69 2.00 31.01
N ALA A 161 -0.49 3.01 31.88
CA ALA A 161 -1.61 3.71 32.51
C ALA A 161 -2.61 4.32 31.50
N VAL A 162 -2.15 4.66 30.30
CA VAL A 162 -2.98 5.18 29.20
C VAL A 162 -3.76 4.07 28.51
N THR A 163 -3.20 2.86 28.42
CA THR A 163 -3.82 1.75 27.70
C THR A 163 -4.67 0.82 28.58
N ASP A 164 -4.56 0.93 29.90
CA ASP A 164 -5.33 0.13 30.87
C ASP A 164 -6.86 0.23 30.67
N PRO A 165 -7.45 1.41 30.36
CA PRO A 165 -8.89 1.50 30.08
C PRO A 165 -9.36 0.72 28.84
N PHE A 166 -8.46 0.36 27.92
CA PHE A 166 -8.79 -0.42 26.71
C PHE A 166 -8.69 -1.94 26.93
N LYS A 167 -8.33 -2.39 28.13
CA LYS A 167 -8.23 -3.80 28.44
C LYS A 167 -9.61 -4.45 28.45
N SER A 168 -9.90 -5.24 27.42
CA SER A 168 -11.15 -6.00 27.30
C SER A 168 -10.98 -7.45 27.73
N SER A 169 -12.03 -8.02 28.33
CA SER A 169 -12.12 -9.48 28.48
C SER A 169 -12.24 -10.18 27.12
N PRO A 170 -11.75 -11.42 26.97
CA PRO A 170 -11.91 -12.18 25.74
C PRO A 170 -13.38 -12.25 25.30
N TYR A 171 -13.63 -12.08 24.00
CA TYR A 171 -14.97 -12.24 23.45
C TYR A 171 -15.33 -13.73 23.43
N LEU A 172 -16.34 -14.11 24.24
CA LEU A 172 -16.75 -15.51 24.37
C LEU A 172 -17.79 -15.95 23.32
N GLY A 173 -18.42 -15.00 22.62
CA GLY A 173 -19.50 -15.26 21.66
C GLY A 173 -20.88 -14.78 22.14
N SER A 174 -21.78 -14.52 21.19
CA SER A 174 -23.13 -14.01 21.47
C SER A 174 -24.06 -15.04 22.12
N ALA A 175 -23.81 -16.34 21.93
CA ALA A 175 -24.64 -17.45 22.42
C ALA A 175 -24.23 -17.99 23.81
N VAL A 176 -23.22 -17.41 24.45
CA VAL A 176 -22.65 -17.92 25.73
C VAL A 176 -23.64 -17.92 26.88
N LYS A 177 -24.69 -17.09 26.81
CA LYS A 177 -25.74 -16.99 27.83
C LYS A 177 -26.88 -18.01 27.67
N ILE A 178 -26.80 -18.92 26.70
CA ILE A 178 -27.85 -19.93 26.49
C ILE A 178 -27.58 -21.12 27.42
N GLU A 179 -28.20 -21.10 28.59
CA GLU A 179 -28.24 -22.26 29.49
C GLU A 179 -29.42 -23.16 29.10
N TYR A 180 -29.14 -24.40 28.72
CA TYR A 180 -30.19 -25.41 28.49
C TYR A 180 -30.65 -25.99 29.83
N VAL A 181 -31.86 -25.66 30.25
CA VAL A 181 -32.53 -26.39 31.34
C VAL A 181 -33.08 -27.68 30.76
N ALA A 182 -32.35 -28.79 30.90
CA ALA A 182 -32.88 -30.11 30.59
C ALA A 182 -33.96 -30.47 31.62
N GLN A 183 -35.24 -30.24 31.27
CA GLN A 183 -36.35 -30.86 31.99
C GLN A 183 -36.34 -32.35 31.68
N VAL A 184 -35.77 -33.14 32.58
CA VAL A 184 -35.93 -34.60 32.61
C VAL A 184 -37.40 -34.87 32.93
N PHE A 185 -38.19 -35.24 31.92
CA PHE A 185 -39.52 -35.81 32.13
C PHE A 185 -39.35 -37.25 32.62
N ALA A 186 -39.68 -37.46 33.89
CA ALA A 186 -39.86 -38.79 34.49
C ALA A 186 -41.18 -39.43 34.02
#